data_AF-A0A4Y2HS91-F1
#
_entry.id   AF-A0A4Y2HS91-F1
#
_cell.length_a   1.000
_cell.length_b   1.000
_cell.length_c   1.000
_cell.angle_alpha   90.00
_cell.angle_beta   90.00
_cell.angle_gamma   90.00
#
_symmetry.space_group_name_H-M   'P 1'
#
loop_
_entity.id
_entity.type
_entity.pdbx_description
1 polymer ?
#
loop_
_entity_poly.entity_id
_entity_poly.type
_entity_poly.pdbx_seq_one_letter_code
_entity_poly.pdbx_strand_id
1 'polypeptide(L)'
;MKWNFQLDSLSVNMSWMNELSLEKITKRIMLSAAHKVFDPIGYTTPVMLCPKLMLQKAWKMSIGWDTEITGDLRKKFLQWFQDLKILEEIHISRWINVTAENLKH
;
A
#
# COMPACT_ATOMS: atom_id res chain seq x y z
N MET A 1 10.21 -3.49 -0.09
CA MET A 1 10.56 -3.78 1.31
C MET A 1 11.88 -3.14 1.67
N LYS A 2 12.04 -2.76 2.94
CA LYS A 2 13.29 -2.27 3.54
C LYS A 2 13.63 -3.16 4.73
N TRP A 3 14.81 -3.76 4.72
CA TRP A 3 15.32 -4.56 5.84
C TRP A 3 16.20 -3.67 6.72
N ASN A 4 15.91 -3.67 8.02
CA ASN A 4 16.76 -3.09 9.04
C ASN A 4 17.55 -4.23 9.71
N PHE A 5 18.86 -4.28 9.48
CA PHE A 5 19.75 -5.32 10.02
C PHE A 5 19.97 -5.20 11.53
N GLN A 6 19.97 -3.98 12.06
CA GLN A 6 20.25 -3.74 13.48
C GLN A 6 19.10 -4.22 14.37
N LEU A 7 17.87 -4.02 13.91
CA LEU A 7 16.66 -4.41 14.61
C LEU A 7 16.05 -5.73 14.09
N ASP A 8 16.74 -6.37 13.13
CA ASP A 8 16.25 -7.51 12.35
C ASP A 8 14.76 -7.41 11.98
N SER A 9 14.38 -6.28 11.38
CA SER A 9 12.98 -5.95 11.08
C SER A 9 12.75 -5.62 9.60
N LEU A 10 11.57 -6.00 9.11
CA LEU A 10 11.09 -5.70 7.78
C LEU A 10 10.06 -4.57 7.84
N SER A 11 10.11 -3.68 6.85
CA SER A 11 9.15 -2.59 6.67
C SER A 11 8.82 -2.41 5.18
N VAL A 12 7.68 -1.76 4.89
CA VAL A 12 7.32 -1.38 3.51
C VAL A 12 8.21 -0.22 3.10
N ASN A 13 8.61 -0.19 1.83
CA ASN A 13 9.24 1.01 1.28
C ASN A 13 8.13 1.97 0.83
N MET A 14 8.05 3.14 1.46
CA MET A 14 7.09 4.21 1.15
C MET A 14 7.73 5.49 0.60
N SER A 15 9.02 5.49 0.25
CA SER A 15 9.72 6.69 -0.23
C SER A 15 9.07 7.29 -1.48
N TRP A 16 8.44 6.45 -2.29
CA TRP A 16 7.72 6.81 -3.52
C TRP A 16 6.47 7.65 -3.27
N MET A 17 5.94 7.71 -2.05
CA MET A 17 4.74 8.51 -1.73
C MET A 17 4.98 10.01 -1.94
N ASN A 18 6.21 10.49 -1.70
CA ASN A 18 6.58 11.89 -1.88
C ASN A 18 6.73 12.29 -3.37
N GLU A 19 6.90 11.32 -4.26
CA GLU A 19 7.08 11.54 -5.70
C GLU A 19 5.75 11.61 -6.47
N LEU A 20 4.64 11.23 -5.83
CA LEU A 20 3.33 11.20 -6.45
C LEU A 20 2.65 12.57 -6.36
N SER A 21 2.45 13.22 -7.51
CA SER A 21 1.55 14.37 -7.60
C SER A 21 0.10 13.92 -7.41
N LEU A 22 -0.54 14.42 -6.36
CA LEU A 22 -1.95 14.19 -6.06
C LEU A 22 -2.88 15.28 -6.61
N GLU A 23 -2.35 16.24 -7.37
CA GLU A 23 -3.14 17.33 -7.97
C GLU A 23 -4.15 16.80 -8.98
N LYS A 24 -3.71 15.91 -9.88
CA LYS A 24 -4.56 15.24 -10.87
C LYS A 24 -4.47 13.74 -10.70
N ILE A 25 -5.52 13.13 -10.16
CA ILE A 25 -5.58 11.68 -9.98
C ILE A 25 -6.18 11.06 -11.24
N THR A 26 -5.43 10.17 -11.89
CA THR A 26 -5.87 9.42 -13.07
C THR A 26 -5.91 7.91 -12.77
N LYS A 27 -6.53 7.13 -13.65
CA LYS A 27 -6.48 5.65 -13.57
C LYS A 27 -5.04 5.14 -13.52
N ARG A 28 -4.15 5.74 -14.31
CA ARG A 28 -2.73 5.40 -14.35
C ARG A 28 -2.06 5.62 -13.00
N ILE A 29 -2.35 6.77 -12.37
CA ILE A 29 -1.80 7.10 -11.04
C ILE A 29 -2.31 6.14 -9.98
N MET A 30 -3.62 5.84 -9.97
CA MET A 30 -4.19 4.87 -9.02
C MET A 30 -3.55 3.48 -9.16
N LEU A 31 -3.37 3.01 -10.39
CA LEU A 31 -2.75 1.71 -10.65
C LEU A 31 -1.28 1.70 -10.23
N SER A 32 -0.55 2.75 -10.60
CA SER A 32 0.85 2.91 -10.22
C SER A 32 1.03 2.90 -8.70
N ALA A 33 0.23 3.70 -7.99
CA ALA A 33 0.27 3.75 -6.53
C ALA A 33 -0.06 2.39 -5.89
N ALA A 34 -1.11 1.72 -6.38
CA ALA A 34 -1.48 0.39 -5.89
C ALA A 34 -0.34 -0.64 -6.09
N HIS A 35 0.34 -0.61 -7.23
CA HIS A 35 1.43 -1.56 -7.51
C HIS A 35 2.74 -1.20 -6.80
N LYS A 36 2.97 0.07 -6.46
CA LYS A 36 4.13 0.52 -5.68
C LYS A 36 4.07 0.06 -4.22
N VAL A 37 2.88 -0.22 -3.68
CA VAL A 37 2.71 -0.95 -2.42
C VAL A 37 3.05 -2.43 -2.68
N PHE A 38 4.35 -2.71 -2.78
CA PHE A 38 4.88 -4.05 -3.00
C PHE A 38 5.19 -4.74 -1.68
N ASP A 39 4.58 -5.91 -1.50
CA ASP A 39 4.76 -6.73 -0.31
C ASP A 39 4.89 -8.23 -0.66
N PRO A 40 6.12 -8.76 -0.63
CA PRO A 40 6.38 -10.17 -0.90
C PRO A 40 5.81 -11.14 0.13
N ILE A 41 5.46 -10.70 1.35
CA ILE A 41 5.00 -11.58 2.45
C ILE A 41 3.47 -11.49 2.64
N GLY A 42 2.83 -10.44 2.10
CA GLY A 42 1.38 -10.29 2.05
C GLY A 42 0.75 -9.68 3.31
N TYR A 43 1.51 -9.10 4.24
CA TYR A 43 0.97 -8.37 5.39
C TYR A 43 0.24 -7.06 5.04
N THR A 44 0.53 -6.45 3.89
CA THR A 44 -0.19 -5.29 3.34
C THR A 44 -1.46 -5.68 2.59
N THR A 45 -1.75 -6.97 2.43
CA THR A 45 -2.97 -7.46 1.75
C THR A 45 -4.26 -6.79 2.23
N PRO A 46 -4.48 -6.54 3.55
CA PRO A 46 -5.69 -5.88 4.04
C PRO A 46 -5.87 -4.47 3.48
N VAL A 47 -4.78 -3.69 3.34
CA VAL A 47 -4.85 -2.32 2.80
C VAL A 47 -4.95 -2.30 1.27
N MET A 48 -4.61 -3.40 0.61
CA MET A 48 -4.61 -3.53 -0.85
C MET A 48 -5.98 -3.87 -1.44
N LEU A 49 -6.97 -4.20 -0.61
CA LEU A 49 -8.34 -4.46 -1.10
C LEU A 49 -9.01 -3.19 -1.61
N CYS A 50 -8.96 -2.10 -0.85
CA CYS A 50 -9.54 -0.80 -1.19
C CYS A 50 -9.10 -0.28 -2.58
N PRO A 51 -7.79 -0.14 -2.88
CA PRO A 51 -7.34 0.40 -4.17
C PRO A 51 -7.73 -0.51 -5.33
N LYS A 52 -7.76 -1.84 -5.13
CA LYS A 52 -8.23 -2.80 -6.16
C LYS A 52 -9.71 -2.62 -6.48
N LEU A 53 -10.57 -2.48 -5.48
CA LEU A 53 -12.00 -2.21 -5.69
C LEU A 53 -12.23 -0.88 -6.39
N MET A 54 -11.41 0.12 -6.07
CA MET A 54 -11.48 1.42 -6.70
C MET A 54 -11.01 1.41 -8.15
N LEU A 55 -9.95 0.66 -8.47
CA LEU A 55 -9.50 0.41 -9.84
C LEU A 55 -10.59 -0.30 -10.66
N GLN A 56 -11.25 -1.30 -10.09
CA GLN A 56 -12.40 -1.95 -10.73
C GLN A 56 -13.54 -0.98 -11.01
N LYS A 57 -13.88 -0.10 -10.05
CA LYS A 57 -14.88 0.96 -10.26
C LYS A 57 -14.44 1.92 -11.37
N ALA A 58 -13.19 2.35 -11.36
CA ALA A 58 -12.64 3.24 -12.38
C ALA A 58 -12.76 2.59 -13.77
N TRP A 59 -12.42 1.30 -13.91
CA TRP A 59 -12.53 0.57 -15.18
C TRP A 59 -13.96 0.58 -15.73
N LYS A 60 -14.98 0.46 -14.87
CA LYS A 60 -16.40 0.51 -15.27
C LYS A 60 -16.88 1.90 -15.73
N MET A 61 -16.17 2.98 -15.41
CA MET A 61 -16.58 4.35 -15.75
C MET A 61 -16.29 4.77 -17.20
N SER A 62 -15.75 3.89 -18.04
CA SER A 62 -15.42 4.16 -19.46
C SER A 62 -14.50 5.38 -19.73
N ILE A 63 -13.83 5.91 -18.69
CA ILE A 63 -12.87 7.02 -18.82
C ILE A 63 -11.49 6.53 -19.30
N GLY A 64 -10.70 7.40 -19.94
CA GLY A 64 -9.34 7.08 -20.40
C GLY A 64 -8.33 6.93 -19.25
N TRP A 65 -7.14 6.41 -19.57
CA TRP A 65 -6.06 6.18 -18.59
C TRP A 65 -5.55 7.47 -17.92
N ASP A 66 -5.52 8.56 -18.68
CA ASP A 66 -5.00 9.87 -18.29
C ASP A 66 -6.12 10.89 -18.05
N THR A 67 -7.38 10.43 -18.05
CA THR A 67 -8.54 11.25 -17.67
C THR A 67 -8.57 11.41 -16.15
N GLU A 68 -8.81 12.65 -15.71
CA GLU A 68 -8.92 12.96 -14.29
C GLU A 68 -10.15 12.30 -13.66
N ILE A 69 -9.92 11.66 -12.52
CA ILE A 69 -10.96 11.06 -11.68
C ILE A 69 -11.42 12.13 -10.69
N THR A 70 -12.72 12.37 -10.66
CA THR A 70 -13.37 13.39 -9.82
C THR A 70 -14.40 12.78 -8.86
N GLY A 71 -14.93 13.60 -7.95
CA GLY A 71 -16.01 13.18 -7.05
C GLY A 71 -15.58 12.21 -5.95
N ASP A 72 -16.48 11.28 -5.62
CA ASP A 72 -16.32 10.34 -4.50
C ASP A 72 -15.12 9.39 -4.66
N LEU A 73 -14.86 8.92 -5.89
CA LEU A 73 -13.75 8.01 -6.16
C LEU A 73 -12.40 8.66 -5.88
N ARG A 74 -12.26 9.95 -6.22
CA ARG A 74 -11.07 10.75 -5.90
C ARG A 74 -10.88 10.90 -4.40
N LYS A 75 -11.95 11.26 -3.66
CA LYS A 75 -11.90 11.42 -2.20
C LYS A 75 -11.47 10.13 -1.50
N LYS A 76 -12.04 9.00 -1.90
CA LYS A 76 -11.68 7.68 -1.38
C LYS A 76 -10.22 7.34 -1.65
N PHE A 77 -9.66 7.79 -2.77
CA PHE A 77 -8.28 7.47 -3.14
C PHE A 77 -7.31 8.26 -2.30
N LEU A 78 -7.61 9.55 -2.12
CA LEU A 78 -6.84 10.42 -1.23
C LEU A 78 -6.87 9.91 0.21
N GLN A 79 -8.04 9.47 0.70
CA GLN A 79 -8.14 8.88 2.04
C GLN A 79 -7.26 7.63 2.16
N TRP A 80 -7.43 6.66 1.25
CA TRP A 80 -6.59 5.46 1.23
C TRP A 80 -5.10 5.80 1.16
N PHE A 81 -4.72 6.78 0.33
CA PHE A 81 -3.33 7.22 0.19
C PHE A 81 -2.77 7.84 1.48
N GLN A 82 -3.59 8.57 2.23
CA GLN A 82 -3.20 9.07 3.55
C GLN A 82 -3.07 7.93 4.57
N ASP A 83 -4.00 6.98 4.57
CA ASP A 83 -3.99 5.82 5.46
C ASP A 83 -2.77 4.92 5.23
N LEU A 84 -2.21 4.89 4.01
CA LEU A 84 -0.97 4.15 3.71
C LEU A 84 0.21 4.60 4.56
N LYS A 85 0.23 5.85 5.07
CA LYS A 85 1.31 6.34 5.94
C LYS A 85 1.44 5.52 7.22
N ILE A 86 0.35 4.93 7.70
CA ILE A 86 0.34 4.05 8.88
C ILE A 86 1.27 2.85 8.65
N LEU A 87 1.43 2.39 7.40
CA LEU A 87 2.35 1.29 7.09
C LEU A 87 3.83 1.65 7.27
N GLU A 88 4.19 2.93 7.32
CA GLU A 88 5.56 3.35 7.66
C GLU A 88 5.89 3.04 9.12
N GLU A 89 4.88 3.03 10.00
CA GLU A 89 5.02 2.73 11.43
C GLU A 89 5.07 1.23 11.72
N ILE A 90 4.67 0.39 10.74
CA ILE A 90 4.67 -1.06 10.90
C ILE A 90 6.07 -1.62 10.66
N HIS A 91 6.66 -2.13 11.73
CA HIS A 91 7.91 -2.89 11.71
C HIS A 91 7.63 -4.34 12.10
N ILE A 92 7.89 -5.26 11.19
CA ILE A 92 7.72 -6.70 11.44
C ILE A 92 9.07 -7.24 11.88
N SER A 93 9.17 -7.69 13.13
CA SER A 93 10.35 -8.45 13.57
C SER A 93 10.42 -9.77 12.82
N ARG A 94 11.59 -10.11 12.28
CA ARG A 94 11.80 -11.38 11.60
C ARG A 94 11.99 -12.54 12.58
N TRP A 95 12.40 -12.25 13.81
CA TRP A 95 12.62 -13.27 14.82
C TRP A 95 11.31 -13.59 15.55
N ILE A 96 10.90 -14.86 15.49
CA ILE A 96 9.62 -15.33 16.06
C ILE A 96 9.80 -15.82 17.52
N ASN A 97 10.94 -15.53 18.16
CA ASN A 97 11.27 -15.97 19.52
C ASN A 97 10.96 -17.46 19.79
N VAL A 98 11.26 -18.32 18.81
CA VAL A 98 11.09 -19.77 18.94
C VAL A 98 12.29 -20.29 19.73
N THR A 99 12.09 -20.56 21.01
CA THR A 99 13.05 -21.24 21.89
C THR A 99 12.56 -22.65 22.21
N ALA A 100 13.45 -23.53 22.65
CA ALA A 100 13.10 -24.90 23.06
C ALA A 100 12.07 -24.96 24.21
N GLU A 101 11.90 -23.86 24.95
CA GLU A 101 10.88 -23.69 25.99
C GLU A 101 9.49 -23.44 25.40
N ASN A 102 9.41 -22.76 24.25
CA ASN A 102 8.17 -22.38 23.56
C ASN A 102 7.68 -23.43 22.55
N LEU A 103 8.46 -24.50 22.33
CA LEU A 103 8.15 -25.62 21.42
C LEU A 103 7.44 -26.80 22.12
N LYS A 104 7.04 -26.66 23.38
CA LYS A 104 6.29 -27.68 24.13
C LYS A 104 4.78 -27.43 24.04
N HIS A 105 4.19 -27.64 22.87
CA HIS A 105 2.74 -27.82 22.72
C HIS A 105 2.45 -28.85 21.64
#